data_AF-A0A2V7TIX7-F1
#
_entry.id   AF-A0A2V7TIX7-F1
#
_cell.length_a   1.000
_cell.length_b   1.000
_cell.length_c   1.000
_cell.angle_alpha   90.00
_cell.angle_beta   90.00
_cell.angle_gamma   90.00
#
_symmetry.space_group_name_H-M   'P 1'
#
loop_
_entity.id
_entity.type
_entity.pdbx_description
1 polymer ?
#
loop_
_entity_poly.entity_id
_entity_poly.type
_entity_poly.pdbx_seq_one_letter_code
_entity_poly.pdbx_strand_id
1 'polypeptide(L)'
;MMGGATATAGGLVFTGEGNGWFKAYDAKTGAVLWSFNCGAGANAAPSVFEVDGEEFVAVAAGGNFQISYPLGNSVFVFGLPKAAK
;
A
#
# COMPACT_ATOMS: atom_id res chain seq x y z
N MET A 1 6.90 -4.44 -9.93
CA MET A 1 6.53 -3.32 -9.03
C MET A 1 6.24 -2.11 -9.89
N MET A 2 5.02 -1.58 -9.85
CA MET A 2 4.64 -0.38 -10.63
C MET A 2 4.41 0.81 -9.70
N GLY A 3 3.93 0.56 -8.48
CA GLY A 3 3.50 1.58 -7.54
C GLY A 3 4.59 2.30 -6.77
N GLY A 4 5.85 2.29 -7.18
CA GLY A 4 6.94 2.73 -6.29
C GLY A 4 6.98 1.94 -4.97
N ALA A 5 7.86 2.33 -4.06
CA ALA A 5 7.94 1.71 -2.73
C ALA A 5 8.23 2.76 -1.67
N THR A 6 7.68 2.54 -0.47
CA THR A 6 7.89 3.40 0.70
C THR A 6 8.35 2.53 1.86
N ALA A 7 9.54 2.84 2.38
CA ALA A 7 10.13 2.16 3.53
C ALA A 7 9.87 2.97 4.80
N THR A 8 9.64 2.29 5.93
CA THR A 8 9.45 2.92 7.24
C THR A 8 10.61 2.57 8.18
N ALA A 9 10.81 3.41 9.20
CA ALA A 9 11.80 3.13 10.25
C ALA A 9 11.48 1.87 11.06
N GLY A 10 10.22 1.42 11.06
CA GLY A 10 9.77 0.17 11.68
C GLY A 10 10.19 -1.11 10.95
N GLY A 11 10.92 -0.99 9.82
CA GLY A 11 11.41 -2.15 9.07
C GLY A 11 10.38 -2.75 8.11
N LEU A 12 9.39 -1.97 7.69
CA LEU A 12 8.41 -2.36 6.68
C LEU A 12 8.66 -1.64 5.36
N VAL A 13 8.40 -2.32 4.25
CA VAL A 13 8.33 -1.71 2.91
C VAL A 13 6.94 -1.95 2.33
N PHE A 14 6.27 -0.87 1.91
CA PHE A 14 4.98 -0.92 1.27
C PHE A 14 5.11 -0.69 -0.23
N THR A 15 4.38 -1.48 -1.03
CA THR A 15 4.31 -1.28 -2.49
C THR A 15 2.99 -1.76 -3.06
N GLY A 16 2.55 -1.08 -4.13
CA GLY A 16 1.45 -1.49 -4.98
C GLY A 16 1.89 -2.14 -6.29
N GLU A 17 1.03 -3.00 -6.83
CA GLU A 17 1.15 -3.67 -8.11
C GLU A 17 -0.01 -3.31 -9.04
N GLY A 18 0.22 -3.40 -10.34
CA GLY A 18 -0.80 -3.07 -11.33
C GLY A 18 -1.98 -4.04 -11.36
N ASN A 19 -1.81 -5.28 -10.90
CA ASN A 19 -2.91 -6.24 -10.68
C ASN A 19 -3.75 -5.95 -9.42
N GLY A 20 -3.49 -4.83 -8.74
CA GLY A 20 -4.22 -4.35 -7.58
C GLY A 20 -3.73 -4.86 -6.24
N TRP A 21 -2.69 -5.69 -6.19
CA TRP A 21 -2.10 -6.06 -4.91
C TRP A 21 -1.35 -4.90 -4.28
N PHE A 22 -1.69 -4.59 -3.04
CA PHE A 22 -0.95 -3.72 -2.15
C PHE A 22 -0.40 -4.57 -0.99
N LYS A 23 0.92 -4.51 -0.76
CA LYS A 23 1.61 -5.44 0.13
C LYS A 23 2.58 -4.71 1.05
N ALA A 24 2.74 -5.26 2.25
CA ALA A 24 3.79 -4.91 3.19
C ALA A 24 4.81 -6.05 3.27
N TYR A 25 6.08 -5.69 3.21
CA TYR A 25 7.21 -6.61 3.23
C TYR A 25 8.08 -6.33 4.45
N ASP A 26 8.69 -7.38 4.99
CA ASP A 26 9.83 -7.25 5.89
C ASP A 26 11.02 -6.65 5.11
N ALA A 27 11.57 -5.53 5.58
CA ALA A 27 12.58 -4.78 4.85
C ALA A 27 13.93 -5.51 4.72
N LYS A 28 14.21 -6.51 5.56
CA LYS A 28 15.49 -7.23 5.56
C LYS A 28 15.43 -8.49 4.70
N THR A 29 14.31 -9.20 4.77
CA THR A 29 14.14 -10.52 4.17
C THR A 29 13.33 -10.48 2.87
N GLY A 30 12.54 -9.42 2.65
CA GLY A 30 11.60 -9.36 1.54
C GLY A 30 10.40 -10.30 1.69
N ALA A 31 10.19 -10.87 2.88
CA ALA A 31 9.01 -11.69 3.15
C ALA A 31 7.74 -10.83 3.12
N VAL A 32 6.69 -11.31 2.45
CA VAL A 32 5.37 -10.65 2.50
C VAL A 32 4.77 -10.89 3.88
N LEU A 33 4.51 -9.80 4.62
CA LEU A 33 3.92 -9.85 5.96
C LEU A 33 2.41 -9.58 5.94
N TRP A 34 1.95 -8.80 4.97
CA TRP A 34 0.54 -8.45 4.81
C TRP A 34 0.22 -8.11 3.35
N SER A 35 -1.03 -8.34 2.94
CA SER A 35 -1.49 -7.99 1.62
C SER A 35 -2.98 -7.65 1.60
N PHE A 36 -3.36 -6.77 0.68
CA PHE A 36 -4.74 -6.41 0.37
C PHE A 36 -4.87 -6.21 -1.13
N ASN A 37 -5.98 -6.65 -1.72
CA ASN A 37 -6.26 -6.40 -3.12
C ASN A 37 -7.21 -5.20 -3.27
N CYS A 38 -6.70 -4.13 -3.86
CA CYS A 38 -7.43 -2.88 -4.10
C CYS A 38 -8.49 -2.96 -5.22
N GLY A 39 -8.56 -4.08 -5.94
CA GLY A 39 -9.46 -4.28 -7.09
C GLY A 39 -9.04 -3.57 -8.37
N ALA A 40 -8.15 -2.58 -8.28
CA ALA A 40 -7.57 -1.82 -9.37
C ALA A 40 -6.08 -1.58 -9.14
N GLY A 41 -5.33 -1.32 -10.21
CA GLY A 41 -3.88 -1.16 -10.14
C GLY A 41 -3.44 -0.05 -9.17
N ALA A 42 -2.65 -0.46 -8.17
CA ALA A 42 -2.05 0.42 -7.17
C ALA A 42 -0.69 0.90 -7.69
N ASN A 43 -0.72 1.89 -8.60
CA ASN A 43 0.45 2.33 -9.36
C ASN A 43 1.11 3.61 -8.82
N ALA A 44 0.61 4.17 -7.72
CA ALA A 44 1.21 5.32 -7.05
C ALA A 44 2.06 4.87 -5.85
N ALA A 45 3.14 5.63 -5.58
CA ALA A 45 3.95 5.50 -4.36
C ALA A 45 3.05 5.57 -3.12
N PRO A 46 3.09 4.57 -2.22
CA PRO A 46 2.33 4.64 -0.97
C PRO A 46 2.81 5.81 -0.13
N SER A 47 1.90 6.55 0.50
CA SER A 47 2.25 7.64 1.42
C SER A 47 2.07 7.18 2.86
N VAL A 48 3.03 7.48 3.73
CA VAL A 48 2.95 7.24 5.17
C VAL A 48 2.81 8.59 5.88
N PHE A 49 1.88 8.68 6.83
CA PHE A 49 1.58 9.92 7.55
C PHE A 49 1.00 9.62 8.93
N GLU A 50 0.98 10.63 9.80
CA GLU A 50 0.44 10.54 11.15
C GLU A 50 -0.76 11.49 11.32
N VAL A 51 -1.79 11.04 12.03
CA VAL A 51 -2.91 11.88 12.50
C VAL A 51 -3.18 11.55 13.96
N ASP A 52 -3.17 12.55 14.84
CA ASP A 52 -3.45 12.40 16.28
C ASP A 52 -2.61 11.30 16.98
N GLY A 53 -1.35 11.13 16.57
CA GLY A 53 -0.44 10.11 17.12
C GLY A 53 -0.62 8.71 16.54
N GLU A 54 -1.45 8.54 15.52
CA GLU A 54 -1.66 7.26 14.82
C GLU A 54 -1.03 7.31 13.42
N GLU A 55 -0.19 6.31 13.11
CA GLU A 55 0.45 6.16 11.80
C GLU A 55 -0.49 5.44 10.83
N PHE A 56 -0.58 5.98 9.62
CA PHE A 56 -1.37 5.47 8.51
C PHE A 56 -0.52 5.30 7.26
N VAL A 57 -0.93 4.36 6.41
CA VAL A 57 -0.42 4.22 5.05
C VAL A 57 -1.56 4.35 4.05
N ALA A 58 -1.37 5.17 3.02
CA ALA A 58 -2.34 5.36 1.94
C ALA A 58 -1.78 5.00 0.57
N VAL A 59 -2.64 4.49 -0.31
CA VAL A 59 -2.30 4.21 -1.71
C VAL A 59 -3.48 4.51 -2.63
N ALA A 60 -3.20 5.12 -3.77
CA ALA A 60 -4.19 5.34 -4.83
C ALA A 60 -4.24 4.13 -5.77
N ALA A 61 -5.45 3.62 -6.02
CA ALA A 61 -5.74 2.50 -6.91
C ALA A 61 -6.57 2.99 -8.11
N GLY A 62 -5.87 3.40 -9.16
CA GLY A 62 -6.45 3.95 -10.39
C GLY A 62 -6.37 3.01 -11.60
N GLY A 63 -5.52 1.99 -11.56
CA GLY A 63 -5.22 1.14 -12.71
C GLY A 63 -4.19 1.75 -13.67
N ASN A 64 -3.95 1.07 -14.79
CA ASN A 64 -3.08 1.54 -15.86
C ASN A 64 -3.67 1.10 -17.21
N PHE A 65 -4.06 2.08 -18.03
CA PHE A 65 -4.69 1.84 -19.33
C PHE A 65 -3.70 1.35 -20.40
N GLN A 66 -2.40 1.61 -20.27
CA GLN A 66 -1.39 1.25 -21.26
C GLN A 66 -1.08 -0.25 -21.29
N ILE A 67 -1.33 -0.95 -20.17
CA ILE A 67 -1.03 -2.38 -20.00
C ILE A 67 -2.23 -3.18 -19.48
N SER A 68 -3.45 -2.68 -19.73
CA SER A 68 -4.72 -3.39 -19.48
C SER A 68 -4.92 -3.89 -18.04
N TYR A 69 -4.39 -3.17 -17.06
CA TYR A 69 -4.69 -3.46 -15.66
C TYR A 69 -6.07 -2.94 -15.25
N PRO A 70 -6.76 -3.60 -14.30
CA PRO A 70 -8.08 -3.17 -13.86
C PRO A 70 -8.08 -1.71 -13.41
N LEU A 71 -9.03 -0.94 -13.95
CA LEU A 71 -9.22 0.47 -13.64
C LEU A 71 -10.02 0.63 -12.35
N GLY A 72 -9.74 1.72 -11.64
CA GLY A 72 -10.43 2.05 -10.40
C GLY A 72 -10.36 3.54 -10.13
N ASN A 73 -10.96 3.96 -9.03
CA ASN A 73 -10.95 5.36 -8.60
C ASN A 73 -11.04 5.44 -7.08
N SER A 74 -10.16 4.70 -6.41
CA SER A 74 -10.19 4.57 -4.95
C SER A 74 -8.86 4.98 -4.34
N VAL A 75 -8.93 5.60 -3.17
CA VAL A 75 -7.79 5.76 -2.26
C VAL A 75 -8.07 4.88 -1.05
N PHE A 76 -7.13 3.99 -0.74
CA PHE A 76 -7.21 3.15 0.45
C PHE A 76 -6.30 3.74 1.53
N VAL A 77 -6.77 3.76 2.77
CA VAL A 77 -6.01 4.18 3.95
C VAL A 77 -6.07 3.05 4.97
N PHE A 78 -4.91 2.64 5.48
CA PHE A 78 -4.76 1.56 6.44
C PHE A 78 -4.12 2.09 7.71
N GLY A 79 -4.61 1.62 8.85
CA GLY A 79 -4.05 1.87 10.18
C GLY A 79 -4.23 0.62 11.04
N LEU A 80 -3.50 0.55 12.15
CA LEU A 80 -3.68 -0.55 13.10
C LEU A 80 -4.95 -0.32 13.95
N PRO A 81 -5.65 -1.40 14.35
CA PRO A 81 -6.72 -1.29 15.31
C PRO A 81 -6.21 -0.63 16.60
N LYS A 82 -6.97 0.31 17.15
CA LYS A 82 -6.70 0.79 18.52
C LYS A 82 -6.81 -0.39 19.47
N ALA A 83 -5.80 -0.59 20.31
CA ALA A 83 -5.93 -1.51 21.43
C ALA A 83 -7.17 -1.12 22.24
N ALA A 84 -8.03 -2.10 22.53
CA ALA A 84 -9.13 -1.87 23.46
C ALA A 84 -8.52 -1.41 24.80
N LYS A 85 -8.98 -0.25 25.30
CA LYS A 85 -8.59 0.25 26.61
C LYS A 85 -9.14 -0.63 27.73
#